data_AF-R5R0R1-F1
#
_entry.id   AF-R5R0R1-F1
#
_cell.length_a   1.000
_cell.length_b   1.000
_cell.length_c   1.000
_cell.angle_alpha   90.00
_cell.angle_beta   90.00
_cell.angle_gamma   90.00
#
_symmetry.space_group_name_H-M   'P 1'
#
loop_
_entity.id
_entity.type
_entity.pdbx_description
1 polymer ?
#
loop_
_entity_poly.entity_id
_entity_poly.type
_entity_poly.pdbx_seq_one_letter_code
_entity_poly.pdbx_strand_id
1 'polypeptide(L)'
;MDKIQKLKQEKQYEQYVKEKTPRHNLFLNMCKAFFLGGLICLLGQVIYHYFELRNLSPDECSRWMSLSLILLSVLFTGTGIYQKLAAWGGAGALVPITGFANSVAAPAIEYKKEGQVFGIGCKIFTIAGPVILYGIFTSWGLGLIYWFGTLFK
;
A
#
# COMPACT_ATOMS: atom_id res chain seq x y z
N MET A 1 -12.34 34.59 26.50
CA MET A 1 -11.26 34.39 25.49
C MET A 1 -11.78 34.88 24.16
N ASP A 2 -11.31 36.05 23.72
CA ASP A 2 -11.77 36.69 22.49
C ASP A 2 -11.45 35.85 21.27
N LYS A 3 -12.45 35.60 20.41
CA LYS A 3 -12.32 34.82 19.15
C LYS A 3 -11.12 35.30 18.30
N ILE A 4 -10.82 36.59 18.35
CA ILE A 4 -9.71 37.23 17.62
C ILE A 4 -8.33 36.72 18.10
N GLN A 5 -8.19 36.40 19.39
CA GLN A 5 -6.94 35.90 19.99
C GLN A 5 -6.68 34.43 19.60
N LYS A 6 -7.73 33.59 19.57
CA LYS A 6 -7.65 32.21 19.05
C LYS A 6 -7.24 32.18 17.57
N LEU A 7 -7.88 33.01 16.74
CA LEU A 7 -7.55 33.14 15.31
C LEU A 7 -6.11 33.60 15.06
N LYS A 8 -5.54 34.45 15.93
CA LYS A 8 -4.12 34.84 15.85
C LYS A 8 -3.19 33.69 16.23
N GLN A 9 -3.49 32.94 17.29
CA GLN A 9 -2.70 31.76 17.68
C GLN A 9 -2.75 30.66 16.62
N GLU A 10 -3.91 30.37 16.04
CA GLU A 10 -4.05 29.39 14.95
C GLU A 10 -3.20 29.79 13.73
N LYS A 11 -3.23 31.07 13.33
CA LYS A 11 -2.39 31.57 12.22
C LYS A 11 -0.89 31.51 12.53
N GLN A 12 -0.47 31.85 13.76
CA GLN A 12 0.93 31.74 14.18
C GLN A 12 1.38 30.28 14.24
N TYR A 13 0.51 29.37 14.67
CA TYR A 13 0.77 27.94 14.66
C TYR A 13 0.86 27.40 13.23
N GLU A 14 -0.04 27.79 12.32
CA GLU A 14 0.04 27.44 10.90
C GLU A 14 1.33 27.96 10.24
N GLN A 15 1.78 29.17 10.57
CA GLN A 15 3.03 29.75 10.08
C GLN A 15 4.24 28.97 10.62
N TYR A 16 4.25 28.68 11.92
CA TYR A 16 5.27 27.85 12.55
C TYR A 16 5.35 26.45 11.92
N VAL A 17 4.20 25.81 11.68
CA VAL A 17 4.11 24.53 10.99
C VAL A 17 4.61 24.65 9.55
N LYS A 18 4.21 25.69 8.79
CA LYS A 18 4.69 25.89 7.41
C LYS A 18 6.19 26.15 7.30
N GLU A 19 6.81 26.73 8.31
CA GLU A 19 8.24 27.01 8.35
C GLU A 19 9.06 25.76 8.74
N LYS A 20 8.53 24.95 9.67
CA LYS A 20 9.18 23.71 10.12
C LYS A 20 8.88 22.49 9.25
N THR A 21 7.77 22.48 8.51
CA THR A 21 7.40 21.37 7.63
C THR A 21 8.13 21.52 6.29
N PRO A 22 8.98 20.55 5.89
CA PRO A 22 9.68 20.62 4.61
C PRO A 22 8.65 20.65 3.47
N ARG A 23 8.65 21.72 2.67
CA ARG A 23 7.82 21.79 1.45
C ARG A 23 8.40 20.83 0.43
N HIS A 24 7.75 19.69 0.28
CA HIS A 24 8.10 18.71 -0.75
C HIS A 24 7.45 19.13 -2.07
N ASN A 25 8.23 19.09 -3.15
CA ASN A 25 7.73 19.40 -4.48
C ASN A 25 6.75 18.30 -4.91
N LEU A 26 5.44 18.61 -4.87
CA LEU A 26 4.37 17.66 -5.21
C LEU A 26 4.61 17.00 -6.55
N PHE A 27 4.91 17.79 -7.59
CA PHE A 27 5.21 17.29 -8.93
C PHE A 27 6.35 16.28 -8.94
N LEU A 28 7.44 16.56 -8.22
CA LEU A 28 8.61 15.69 -8.17
C LEU A 28 8.31 14.37 -7.43
N ASN A 29 7.51 14.42 -6.37
CA ASN A 29 7.04 13.22 -5.68
C ASN A 29 6.08 12.40 -6.54
N MET A 30 5.19 13.05 -7.28
CA MET A 30 4.30 12.38 -8.24
C MET A 30 5.10 11.69 -9.35
N CYS A 31 6.14 12.34 -9.90
CA CYS A 31 7.03 11.71 -10.88
C CYS A 31 7.73 10.48 -10.29
N LYS A 32 8.30 10.57 -9.08
CA LYS A 32 8.94 9.41 -8.42
C LYS A 32 7.95 8.26 -8.19
N ALA A 33 6.73 8.57 -7.75
CA ALA A 33 5.67 7.59 -7.56
C ALA A 33 5.26 6.93 -8.88
N PHE A 34 5.12 7.72 -9.95
CA PHE A 34 4.83 7.20 -11.28
C PHE A 34 5.91 6.24 -11.78
N PHE A 35 7.19 6.61 -11.68
CA PHE A 35 8.29 5.76 -12.13
C PHE A 35 8.41 4.48 -11.31
N LEU A 36 8.32 4.56 -9.98
CA LEU A 36 8.44 3.36 -9.15
C LEU A 36 7.25 2.43 -9.32
N GLY A 37 6.03 2.96 -9.33
CA GLY A 37 4.82 2.17 -9.59
C GLY A 37 4.83 1.56 -10.99
N GLY A 38 5.21 2.35 -12.00
CA GLY A 38 5.35 1.90 -13.38
C GLY A 38 6.40 0.79 -13.53
N LEU A 39 7.54 0.89 -12.81
CA LEU A 39 8.55 -0.16 -12.79
C LEU A 39 8.02 -1.46 -12.18
N ILE A 40 7.25 -1.38 -11.09
CA ILE A 40 6.62 -2.56 -10.47
C ILE A 40 5.62 -3.21 -11.44
N CYS A 41 4.81 -2.41 -12.14
CA CYS A 41 3.89 -2.90 -13.15
C CYS A 41 4.63 -3.56 -14.32
N LEU A 42 5.71 -2.95 -14.82
CA LEU A 42 6.55 -3.51 -15.87
C LEU A 42 7.13 -4.87 -15.45
N LEU A 43 7.64 -4.97 -14.21
CA LEU A 43 8.12 -6.24 -13.66
C LEU A 43 7.00 -7.29 -13.60
N GLY A 44 5.80 -6.90 -13.16
CA GLY A 44 4.64 -7.78 -13.18
C GLY A 44 4.32 -8.29 -14.58
N GLN A 45 4.36 -7.40 -15.58
CA GLN A 45 4.07 -7.76 -16.97
C GLN A 45 5.13 -8.68 -17.59
N VAL A 46 6.42 -8.48 -17.25
CA VAL A 46 7.51 -9.39 -17.62
C VAL A 46 7.29 -10.79 -17.03
N ILE A 47 6.94 -10.87 -15.73
CA ILE A 47 6.66 -12.14 -15.07
C ILE A 47 5.43 -12.81 -15.70
N TYR A 48 4.38 -12.05 -15.98
CA TYR A 48 3.18 -12.55 -16.63
C TYR A 48 3.50 -13.15 -18.02
N HIS A 49 4.20 -12.42 -18.88
CA HIS A 49 4.58 -12.89 -20.21
C HIS A 49 5.51 -14.11 -20.14
N TYR A 50 6.38 -14.18 -19.13
CA TYR A 50 7.21 -15.36 -18.92
C TYR A 50 6.39 -16.64 -18.68
N PHE A 51 5.30 -16.55 -17.90
CA PHE A 51 4.39 -17.67 -17.69
C PHE A 51 3.48 -17.92 -18.90
N GLU A 52 3.06 -16.87 -19.59
CA GLU A 52 2.28 -16.98 -20.83
C GLU A 52 3.05 -17.73 -21.93
N LEU A 53 4.35 -17.45 -22.09
CA LEU A 53 5.24 -18.17 -23.02
C LEU A 53 5.39 -19.66 -22.70
N ARG A 54 5.05 -20.08 -21.47
CA ARG A 54 5.03 -21.48 -21.04
C ARG A 54 3.66 -22.16 -21.27
N ASN A 55 2.75 -21.51 -21.99
CA ASN A 55 1.40 -21.98 -22.28
C ASN A 55 0.53 -22.19 -21.02
N LEU A 56 0.75 -21.39 -19.97
CA LEU A 56 -0.16 -21.36 -18.83
C LEU A 56 -1.44 -20.58 -19.19
N SER A 57 -2.54 -20.92 -18.52
CA SER A 57 -3.78 -20.16 -18.68
C SER A 57 -3.64 -18.73 -18.14
N PRO A 58 -4.41 -17.74 -18.64
CA PRO A 58 -4.36 -16.35 -18.15
C PRO A 58 -4.56 -16.22 -16.63
N ASP A 59 -5.42 -17.08 -16.06
CA ASP A 59 -5.68 -17.13 -14.62
C ASP A 59 -4.45 -17.63 -13.84
N GLU A 60 -3.79 -18.68 -14.34
CA GLU A 60 -2.56 -19.19 -13.73
C GLU A 60 -1.41 -18.18 -13.85
N CYS A 61 -1.25 -17.53 -15.01
CA CYS A 61 -0.26 -16.47 -15.21
C CYS A 61 -0.45 -15.33 -14.21
N SER A 62 -1.69 -14.88 -14.01
CA SER A 62 -2.03 -13.81 -13.06
C SER A 62 -1.72 -14.20 -11.61
N ARG A 63 -2.01 -15.46 -11.24
CA ARG A 63 -1.70 -16.01 -9.90
C ARG A 63 -0.20 -16.07 -9.67
N TRP A 64 0.55 -16.62 -10.62
CA TRP A 64 2.00 -16.74 -10.50
C TRP A 64 2.70 -15.38 -10.50
N MET A 65 2.26 -14.45 -11.35
CA MET A 65 2.73 -13.06 -11.34
C MET A 65 2.56 -12.41 -9.97
N SER A 66 1.36 -12.50 -9.39
CA SER A 66 1.06 -11.93 -8.08
C SER A 66 1.90 -12.58 -6.97
N LEU A 67 2.03 -13.91 -6.98
CA LEU A 67 2.84 -14.65 -6.01
C LEU A 67 4.33 -14.25 -6.08
N SER A 68 4.89 -14.15 -7.29
CA SER A 68 6.28 -13.75 -7.49
C SER A 68 6.54 -12.32 -7.01
N LEU A 69 5.63 -11.38 -7.28
CA LEU A 69 5.75 -10.00 -6.80
C LEU A 69 5.67 -9.91 -5.26
N ILE A 70 4.74 -10.65 -4.65
CA ILE A 70 4.63 -10.74 -3.18
C ILE A 70 5.93 -11.29 -2.59
N LEU A 71 6.43 -12.42 -3.13
CA LEU A 71 7.67 -13.04 -2.64
C LEU A 71 8.85 -12.08 -2.73
N LEU A 72 9.04 -11.43 -3.90
CA LEU A 72 10.11 -10.47 -4.10
C LEU A 72 10.00 -9.30 -3.12
N SER A 73 8.79 -8.80 -2.90
CA SER A 73 8.53 -7.73 -1.94
C SER A 73 8.89 -8.13 -0.51
N VAL A 74 8.50 -9.32 -0.04
CA VAL A 74 8.84 -9.81 1.30
C VAL A 74 10.35 -9.96 1.46
N LEU A 75 11.05 -10.47 0.44
CA LEU A 75 12.52 -10.57 0.45
C LEU A 75 13.20 -9.19 0.52
N PHE A 76 12.71 -8.22 -0.26
CA PHE A 76 13.23 -6.84 -0.21
C PHE A 76 12.87 -6.13 1.09
N THR A 77 11.73 -6.47 1.70
CA THR A 77 11.31 -5.96 3.02
C THR A 77 12.23 -6.48 4.11
N GLY A 78 12.57 -7.77 4.06
CA GLY A 78 13.50 -8.41 5.00
C GLY A 78 14.94 -7.88 4.92
N THR A 79 15.40 -7.48 3.74
CA THR A 79 16.73 -6.88 3.53
C THR A 79 16.76 -5.36 3.77
N GLY A 80 15.62 -4.73 4.04
CA GLY A 80 15.53 -3.27 4.25
C GLY A 80 15.57 -2.44 2.96
N ILE A 81 15.64 -3.09 1.78
CA ILE A 81 15.69 -2.42 0.47
C ILE A 81 14.31 -1.83 0.15
N TYR A 82 13.24 -2.55 0.47
CA TYR A 82 11.89 -2.12 0.15
C TYR A 82 11.53 -0.80 0.82
N GLN A 83 11.93 -0.59 2.07
CA GLN A 83 11.68 0.63 2.84
C GLN A 83 12.40 1.83 2.23
N LYS A 84 13.61 1.64 1.67
CA LYS A 84 14.33 2.69 0.94
C LYS A 84 13.62 3.07 -0.36
N LEU A 85 13.15 2.06 -1.11
CA LEU A 85 12.35 2.27 -2.31
C LEU A 85 11.03 2.99 -1.99
N ALA A 86 10.34 2.57 -0.93
CA ALA A 86 9.10 3.18 -0.47
C ALA A 86 9.31 4.61 0.02
N ALA A 87 10.41 4.92 0.71
CA ALA A 87 10.74 6.29 1.10
C ALA A 87 11.00 7.19 -0.12
N TRP A 88 11.56 6.64 -1.20
CA TRP A 88 11.83 7.40 -2.42
C TRP A 88 10.60 7.55 -3.33
N GLY A 89 9.88 6.47 -3.62
CA GLY A 89 8.74 6.47 -4.54
C GLY A 89 7.37 6.61 -3.88
N GLY A 90 7.30 6.66 -2.55
CA GLY A 90 6.08 6.93 -1.80
C GLY A 90 4.92 6.02 -2.21
N ALA A 91 3.80 6.63 -2.63
CA ALA A 91 2.60 5.92 -3.06
C ALA A 91 2.85 4.91 -4.20
N GLY A 92 3.85 5.15 -5.05
CA GLY A 92 4.22 4.23 -6.13
C GLY A 92 4.71 2.87 -5.64
N ALA A 93 5.34 2.81 -4.46
CA ALA A 93 5.67 1.53 -3.80
C ALA A 93 4.49 0.99 -3.01
N LEU A 94 3.76 1.86 -2.30
CA LEU A 94 2.78 1.46 -1.29
C LEU A 94 1.44 0.97 -1.86
N VAL A 95 1.04 1.46 -3.05
CA VAL A 95 -0.26 1.14 -3.67
C VAL A 95 -0.29 -0.24 -4.34
N PRO A 96 0.75 -0.69 -5.08
CA PRO A 96 0.75 -2.04 -5.68
C PRO A 96 0.66 -3.17 -4.65
N ILE A 97 0.41 -4.40 -5.11
CA ILE A 97 0.34 -5.60 -4.24
C ILE A 97 1.62 -5.83 -3.41
N THR A 98 2.76 -5.34 -3.90
CA THR A 98 4.03 -5.35 -3.15
C THR A 98 3.96 -4.45 -1.90
N GLY A 99 3.25 -3.32 -1.96
CA GLY A 99 3.05 -2.44 -0.82
C GLY A 99 2.24 -3.09 0.28
N PHE A 100 1.19 -3.85 -0.10
CA PHE A 100 0.43 -4.68 0.83
C PHE A 100 1.32 -5.74 1.49
N ALA A 101 2.15 -6.46 0.72
CA ALA A 101 3.08 -7.45 1.26
C ALA A 101 4.07 -6.85 2.26
N ASN A 102 4.66 -5.68 1.95
CA ASN A 102 5.51 -4.94 2.89
C ASN A 102 4.75 -4.49 4.14
N SER A 103 3.48 -4.09 4.03
CA SER A 103 2.67 -3.67 5.18
C SER A 103 2.39 -4.78 6.18
N VAL A 104 2.50 -6.04 5.76
CA VAL A 104 2.40 -7.23 6.62
C VAL A 104 3.79 -7.66 7.12
N ALA A 105 4.77 -7.73 6.22
CA ALA A 105 6.10 -8.24 6.54
C ALA A 105 6.92 -7.29 7.43
N ALA A 106 6.82 -5.98 7.24
CA ALA A 106 7.59 -5.02 8.05
C ALA A 106 7.18 -5.05 9.54
N PRO A 107 5.88 -5.00 9.92
CA PRO A 107 5.47 -5.19 11.31
C PRO A 107 5.86 -6.57 11.87
N ALA A 108 5.80 -7.63 11.06
CA ALA A 108 6.21 -8.96 11.52
C ALA A 108 7.70 -8.99 11.94
N ILE A 109 8.56 -8.26 11.23
CA ILE A 109 9.99 -8.14 11.54
C ILE A 109 10.20 -7.26 12.78
N GLU A 110 9.54 -6.10 12.83
CA GLU A 110 9.73 -5.10 13.88
C GLU A 110 9.22 -5.57 15.24
N TYR A 111 8.02 -6.15 15.28
CA TYR A 111 7.35 -6.58 16.51
C TYR A 111 7.66 -8.03 16.90
N LYS A 112 8.66 -8.67 16.26
CA LYS A 112 9.11 -10.03 16.62
C LYS A 112 9.49 -10.16 18.10
N LYS A 113 10.04 -9.09 18.70
CA LYS A 113 10.46 -9.07 20.12
C LYS A 113 9.28 -9.10 21.10
N GLU A 114 8.08 -8.73 20.67
CA GLU A 114 6.85 -8.72 21.48
C GLU A 114 6.15 -10.10 21.52
N GLY A 115 6.76 -11.12 20.90
CA GLY A 115 6.24 -12.49 20.87
C GLY A 115 5.35 -12.80 19.66
N GLN A 116 4.96 -14.06 19.53
CA GLN A 116 4.24 -14.57 18.33
C GLN A 116 2.78 -14.09 18.27
N VAL A 117 2.08 -14.05 19.41
CA VAL A 117 0.64 -13.75 19.45
C VAL A 117 0.38 -12.24 19.54
N PHE A 118 0.83 -11.61 20.63
CA PHE A 118 0.58 -10.18 20.87
C PHE A 118 1.48 -9.25 20.03
N GLY A 119 2.69 -9.70 19.69
CA GLY A 119 3.60 -9.00 18.79
C GLY A 119 3.22 -9.25 17.33
N ILE A 120 3.77 -10.32 16.73
CA ILE A 120 3.60 -10.60 15.30
C ILE A 120 2.11 -10.72 14.93
N GLY A 121 1.37 -11.59 15.60
CA GLY A 121 -0.04 -11.90 15.28
C GLY A 121 -0.95 -10.67 15.25
N CYS A 122 -0.93 -9.83 16.29
CA CYS A 122 -1.75 -8.63 16.31
C CYS A 122 -1.21 -7.53 15.38
N LYS A 123 0.11 -7.35 15.29
CA LYS A 123 0.70 -6.18 14.62
C LYS A 123 0.69 -6.27 13.09
N ILE A 124 0.74 -7.46 12.51
CA ILE A 124 0.61 -7.63 11.05
C ILE A 124 -0.75 -7.16 10.52
N PHE A 125 -1.80 -7.25 11.35
CA PHE A 125 -3.16 -6.83 10.98
C PHE A 125 -3.44 -5.36 11.29
N THR A 126 -2.54 -4.62 11.94
CA THR A 126 -2.79 -3.19 12.21
C THR A 126 -2.96 -2.38 10.93
N ILE A 127 -2.24 -2.74 9.86
CA ILE A 127 -2.35 -2.09 8.55
C ILE A 127 -3.17 -2.94 7.59
N ALA A 128 -2.94 -4.26 7.53
CA ALA A 128 -3.64 -5.14 6.60
C ALA A 128 -5.10 -5.42 7.00
N GLY A 129 -5.42 -5.40 8.29
CA GLY A 129 -6.76 -5.68 8.82
C GLY A 129 -7.82 -4.70 8.30
N PRO A 130 -7.62 -3.38 8.40
CA PRO A 130 -8.53 -2.40 7.81
C PRO A 130 -8.73 -2.61 6.30
N VAL A 131 -7.67 -2.88 5.55
CA VAL A 131 -7.74 -3.12 4.10
C VAL A 131 -8.62 -4.32 3.78
N ILE A 132 -8.41 -5.44 4.47
CA ILE A 132 -9.20 -6.66 4.30
C ILE A 132 -10.66 -6.42 4.70
N LEU A 133 -10.89 -5.79 5.85
CA LEU A 133 -12.24 -5.51 6.37
C LEU A 133 -13.05 -4.68 5.39
N TYR A 134 -12.54 -3.51 5.01
CA TYR A 134 -13.26 -2.61 4.11
C TYR A 134 -13.35 -3.17 2.69
N GLY A 135 -12.32 -3.89 2.22
CA GLY A 135 -12.34 -4.52 0.89
C GLY A 135 -13.40 -5.62 0.77
N ILE A 136 -13.49 -6.52 1.75
CA ILE A 136 -14.51 -7.58 1.75
C ILE A 136 -15.91 -6.97 1.94
N PHE A 137 -16.06 -6.03 2.88
CA PHE A 137 -17.36 -5.41 3.15
C PHE A 137 -17.92 -4.65 1.94
N THR A 138 -17.08 -3.86 1.26
CA THR A 138 -17.50 -3.14 0.05
C THR A 138 -17.80 -4.09 -1.11
N SER A 139 -17.01 -5.15 -1.30
CA SER A 139 -17.27 -6.19 -2.31
C SER A 139 -18.62 -6.88 -2.09
N TRP A 140 -18.93 -7.27 -0.84
CA TRP A 140 -20.22 -7.84 -0.48
C TRP A 140 -21.38 -6.86 -0.72
N GLY A 141 -21.24 -5.60 -0.30
CA GLY A 141 -22.27 -4.58 -0.50
C GLY A 141 -22.58 -4.33 -1.97
N LEU A 142 -21.54 -4.19 -2.82
CA LEU A 142 -21.69 -4.06 -4.26
C LEU A 142 -22.31 -5.32 -4.89
N GLY A 143 -21.92 -6.51 -4.41
CA GLY A 143 -22.50 -7.78 -4.84
C GLY A 143 -24.00 -7.87 -4.55
N LEU A 144 -24.45 -7.40 -3.38
CA LEU A 144 -25.87 -7.32 -3.06
C LEU A 144 -26.62 -6.34 -3.96
N ILE A 145 -26.07 -5.13 -4.18
CA ILE A 145 -26.68 -4.13 -5.06
C ILE A 145 -26.85 -4.70 -6.48
N TYR A 146 -25.84 -5.37 -7.00
CA TYR A 146 -25.90 -6.03 -8.31
C TYR A 146 -26.98 -7.12 -8.33
N TRP A 147 -27.02 -7.99 -7.31
CA TRP A 147 -28.02 -9.05 -7.19
C TRP A 147 -29.45 -8.51 -7.14
N PHE A 148 -29.71 -7.47 -6.34
CA PHE A 148 -31.02 -6.81 -6.33
C PHE A 148 -31.35 -6.18 -7.68
N GLY A 149 -30.40 -5.54 -8.36
CA GLY A 149 -30.60 -4.99 -9.71
C GLY A 149 -30.99 -6.05 -10.73
N THR A 150 -30.45 -7.27 -10.61
CA THR A 150 -30.83 -8.39 -11.48
C THR A 150 -32.23 -8.96 -11.21
N LEU A 151 -32.84 -8.71 -10.05
CA LEU A 151 -34.21 -9.16 -9.75
C LEU A 151 -35.30 -8.28 -10.39
N PHE A 152 -34.97 -7.04 -10.75
CA PHE A 152 -35.88 -6.09 -11.40
C PHE A 152 -35.71 -6.05 -12.94
N LYS A 153 -34.90 -6.96 -13.48
CA LYS A 153 -34.65 -7.11 -14.91
C LYS A 153 -35.30 -8.39 -15.41
#